data_AF-A0A431LBI4-F1
#
_entry.id   AF-A0A431LBI4-F1
#
_cell.length_a   1.000
_cell.length_b   1.000
_cell.length_c   1.000
_cell.angle_alpha   90.00
_cell.angle_beta   90.00
_cell.angle_gamma   90.00
#
_symmetry.space_group_name_H-M   'P 1'
#
loop_
_entity.id
_entity.type
_entity.pdbx_description
1 polymer ?
#
loop_
_entity_poly.entity_id
_entity_poly.type
_entity_poly.pdbx_seq_one_letter_code
_entity_poly.pdbx_strand_id
1 'polypeptide(L)'
;MTASFTNIHLHTDDAAAVRAALDAAEITQSKMFGRAGTPWVSVYPRATEDGAPDFDLLKAFAFSLSRHLDTIALAVMVERSANLRFALYKNGILLDEYALHPDFPDCSRPPVGGKTEVLLPLTIEGTSKKDLDILLHPGKKDKVQRDAESIAQALAHFLALPRAQVSMGFNHLKEAQAGR
;
A
#
# COMPACT_ATOMS: atom_id res chain seq x y z
N MET A 1 -8.41 -3.34 19.23
CA MET A 1 -7.60 -4.30 18.46
C MET A 1 -6.60 -3.48 17.66
N THR A 2 -5.34 -3.90 17.60
CA THR A 2 -4.36 -3.29 16.70
C THR A 2 -4.44 -4.02 15.35
N ALA A 3 -4.65 -3.29 14.27
CA ALA A 3 -4.75 -3.87 12.93
C ALA A 3 -3.35 -4.17 12.38
N SER A 4 -3.24 -5.26 11.61
CA SER A 4 -2.07 -5.53 10.79
C SER A 4 -2.55 -6.08 9.46
N PHE A 5 -2.07 -5.52 8.36
CA PHE A 5 -2.49 -5.92 7.02
C PHE A 5 -1.44 -5.60 5.98
N THR A 6 -1.56 -6.27 4.85
CA THR A 6 -0.79 -6.04 3.64
C THR A 6 -1.71 -6.01 2.42
N ASN A 7 -1.41 -5.15 1.46
CA ASN A 7 -2.09 -5.13 0.18
C ASN A 7 -1.18 -4.52 -0.90
N ILE A 8 -1.54 -4.75 -2.16
CA ILE A 8 -0.86 -4.20 -3.34
C ILE A 8 -1.91 -3.49 -4.18
N HIS A 9 -1.62 -2.26 -4.60
CA HIS A 9 -2.45 -1.49 -5.51
C HIS A 9 -1.75 -1.32 -6.85
N LEU A 10 -2.40 -1.73 -7.94
CA LEU A 10 -1.87 -1.70 -9.30
C LEU A 10 -2.59 -0.62 -10.10
N HIS A 11 -1.84 0.28 -10.74
CA HIS A 11 -2.40 1.41 -11.50
C HIS A 11 -2.90 0.97 -12.88
N THR A 12 -3.98 0.20 -12.92
CA THR A 12 -4.62 -0.35 -14.11
C THR A 12 -6.11 -0.53 -13.86
N ASP A 13 -6.91 -0.60 -14.92
CA ASP A 13 -8.32 -0.99 -14.91
C ASP A 13 -8.56 -2.39 -15.53
N ASP A 14 -7.52 -3.04 -16.05
CA ASP A 14 -7.61 -4.36 -16.68
C ASP A 14 -7.49 -5.49 -15.65
N ALA A 15 -8.62 -5.88 -15.09
CA ALA A 15 -8.72 -6.99 -14.14
C ALA A 15 -8.28 -8.34 -14.73
N ALA A 16 -8.41 -8.55 -16.05
CA ALA A 16 -8.02 -9.81 -16.69
C ALA A 16 -6.49 -9.90 -16.81
N ALA A 17 -5.83 -8.80 -17.19
CA ALA A 17 -4.37 -8.71 -17.19
C ALA A 17 -3.81 -8.91 -15.78
N VAL A 18 -4.42 -8.30 -14.75
CA VAL A 18 -4.00 -8.51 -13.35
C VAL A 18 -4.10 -9.98 -12.96
N ARG A 19 -5.19 -10.68 -13.34
CA ARG A 19 -5.31 -12.12 -13.07
C ARG A 19 -4.18 -12.92 -13.71
N ALA A 20 -3.89 -12.68 -14.99
CA ALA A 20 -2.81 -13.35 -15.70
C ALA A 20 -1.43 -13.06 -15.07
N ALA A 21 -1.20 -11.83 -14.61
CA ALA A 21 0.04 -11.45 -13.92
C ALA A 21 0.19 -12.13 -12.55
N LEU A 22 -0.92 -12.32 -11.81
CA LEU A 22 -0.91 -13.07 -10.55
C LEU A 22 -0.52 -14.53 -10.78
N ASP A 23 -1.06 -15.16 -11.82
CA ASP A 23 -0.73 -16.54 -12.18
C ASP A 23 0.75 -16.66 -12.61
N ALA A 24 1.23 -15.72 -13.44
CA ALA A 24 2.63 -15.67 -13.89
C ALA A 24 3.62 -15.41 -12.74
N ALA A 25 3.20 -14.67 -11.72
CA ALA A 25 3.99 -14.41 -10.52
C ALA A 25 3.84 -15.51 -9.44
N GLU A 26 3.12 -16.60 -9.75
CA GLU A 26 2.85 -17.72 -8.84
C GLU A 26 2.13 -17.31 -7.54
N ILE A 27 1.35 -16.21 -7.59
CA ILE A 27 0.56 -15.69 -6.45
C ILE A 27 -0.78 -16.41 -6.41
N THR A 28 -0.75 -17.67 -5.97
CA THR A 28 -1.87 -18.63 -6.07
C THR A 28 -3.06 -18.35 -5.15
N GLN A 29 -2.85 -17.68 -4.01
CA GLN A 29 -3.92 -17.34 -3.06
C GLN A 29 -4.00 -15.84 -2.86
N SER A 30 -4.88 -15.19 -3.62
CA SER A 30 -5.13 -13.76 -3.51
C SER A 30 -6.60 -13.41 -3.73
N LYS A 31 -7.02 -12.28 -3.15
CA LYS A 31 -8.27 -11.61 -3.51
C LYS A 31 -7.94 -10.38 -4.34
N MET A 32 -8.83 -10.02 -5.25
CA MET A 32 -8.66 -8.86 -6.13
C MET A 32 -9.96 -8.05 -6.20
N PHE A 33 -9.83 -6.73 -6.15
CA PHE A 33 -10.94 -5.79 -6.24
C PHE A 33 -10.57 -4.61 -7.13
N GLY A 34 -11.22 -4.50 -8.28
CA GLY A 34 -11.27 -3.29 -9.10
C GLY A 34 -12.58 -2.54 -8.83
N ARG A 35 -12.57 -1.22 -8.99
CA ARG A 35 -13.79 -0.40 -8.96
C ARG A 35 -13.87 0.43 -10.23
N ALA A 36 -15.05 0.46 -10.86
CA ALA A 36 -15.28 1.32 -12.02
C ALA A 36 -15.02 2.80 -11.67
N GLY A 37 -14.31 3.50 -12.56
CA GLY A 37 -13.96 4.91 -12.39
C GLY A 37 -12.75 5.19 -11.50
N THR A 38 -12.01 4.17 -11.05
CA THR A 38 -10.71 4.33 -10.41
C THR A 38 -9.63 3.64 -11.24
N PRO A 39 -8.45 4.25 -11.46
CA PRO A 39 -7.38 3.65 -12.25
C PRO A 39 -6.58 2.61 -11.44
N TRP A 40 -7.23 1.94 -10.48
CA TRP A 40 -6.58 1.07 -9.52
C TRP A 40 -7.31 -0.26 -9.35
N VAL A 41 -6.52 -1.33 -9.32
CA VAL A 41 -6.93 -2.65 -8.90
C VAL A 41 -6.15 -3.03 -7.66
N SER A 42 -6.86 -3.41 -6.60
CA SER A 42 -6.28 -3.82 -5.32
C SER A 42 -6.18 -5.34 -5.24
N VAL A 43 -5.02 -5.84 -4.83
CA VAL A 43 -4.70 -7.26 -4.64
C VAL A 43 -4.33 -7.49 -3.18
N TYR A 44 -4.84 -8.57 -2.61
CA TYR A 44 -4.60 -8.98 -1.23
C TYR A 44 -4.01 -10.39 -1.27
N PRO A 45 -2.69 -10.55 -1.33
CA PRO A 45 -2.04 -11.85 -1.27
C PRO A 45 -2.21 -12.44 0.13
N ARG A 46 -2.57 -13.72 0.23
CA ARG A 46 -2.70 -14.37 1.54
C ARG A 46 -1.33 -14.58 2.19
N ALA A 47 -0.35 -15.00 1.41
CA ALA A 47 0.96 -15.42 1.91
C ALA A 47 1.70 -14.30 2.67
N THR A 48 1.38 -13.03 2.40
CA THR A 48 1.99 -11.87 3.08
C THR A 48 1.37 -11.59 4.46
N GLU A 49 0.31 -12.31 4.85
CA GLU A 49 -0.34 -12.22 6.16
C GLU A 49 -0.43 -13.57 6.89
N ASP A 50 0.16 -14.64 6.35
CA ASP A 50 0.19 -15.94 7.02
C ASP A 50 1.16 -15.88 8.21
N GLY A 51 0.60 -15.73 9.42
CA GLY A 51 1.36 -15.57 10.65
C GLY A 51 1.56 -14.10 11.01
N ALA A 52 2.58 -13.44 10.43
CA ALA A 52 2.87 -12.03 10.62
C ALA A 52 3.05 -11.32 9.26
N PRO A 53 2.78 -10.01 9.16
CA PRO A 53 3.00 -9.25 7.93
C PRO A 53 4.44 -9.40 7.40
N ASP A 54 4.59 -9.85 6.17
CA ASP A 54 5.90 -10.00 5.50
C ASP A 54 6.06 -8.95 4.40
N PHE A 55 6.83 -7.91 4.69
CA PHE A 55 7.04 -6.81 3.76
C PHE A 55 7.99 -7.16 2.61
N ASP A 56 8.95 -8.06 2.82
CA ASP A 56 9.91 -8.41 1.77
C ASP A 56 9.24 -9.31 0.73
N LEU A 57 8.38 -10.23 1.15
CA LEU A 57 7.52 -10.98 0.24
C LEU A 57 6.53 -10.06 -0.50
N LEU A 58 5.91 -9.10 0.21
CA LEU A 58 5.00 -8.12 -0.40
C LEU A 58 5.71 -7.29 -1.48
N LYS A 59 6.95 -6.85 -1.21
CA LYS A 59 7.80 -6.15 -2.19
C LYS A 59 8.11 -7.02 -3.39
N ALA A 60 8.47 -8.29 -3.19
CA ALA A 60 8.74 -9.22 -4.27
C ALA A 60 7.52 -9.39 -5.20
N PHE A 61 6.32 -9.50 -4.62
CA PHE A 61 5.06 -9.57 -5.37
C PHE A 61 4.78 -8.26 -6.13
N ALA A 62 4.90 -7.09 -5.48
CA ALA A 62 4.67 -5.82 -6.15
C ALA A 62 5.68 -5.55 -7.29
N PHE A 63 6.95 -5.89 -7.08
CA PHE A 63 7.97 -5.88 -8.12
C PHE A 63 7.54 -6.74 -9.32
N SER A 64 7.19 -8.01 -9.08
CA SER A 64 6.81 -8.95 -10.14
C SER A 64 5.59 -8.46 -10.91
N LEU A 65 4.53 -8.05 -10.21
CA LEU A 65 3.30 -7.56 -10.82
C LEU A 65 3.53 -6.28 -11.62
N SER A 66 4.28 -5.31 -11.09
CA SER A 66 4.62 -4.08 -11.82
C SER A 66 5.37 -4.36 -13.12
N ARG A 67 6.25 -5.37 -13.13
CA ARG A 67 7.03 -5.79 -14.30
C ARG A 67 6.16 -6.48 -15.33
N HIS A 68 5.28 -7.40 -14.91
CA HIS A 68 4.42 -8.14 -15.83
C HIS A 68 3.36 -7.26 -16.50
N LEU A 69 2.87 -6.26 -15.79
CA LEU A 69 1.80 -5.38 -16.26
C LEU A 69 2.29 -4.07 -16.88
N ASP A 70 3.61 -3.83 -16.88
CA ASP A 70 4.21 -2.56 -17.29
C ASP A 70 3.52 -1.34 -16.65
N THR A 71 3.26 -1.44 -15.34
CA THR A 71 2.50 -0.43 -14.59
C THR A 71 3.12 -0.11 -13.23
N ILE A 72 2.47 0.80 -12.51
CA ILE A 72 2.80 1.16 -11.13
C ILE A 72 2.18 0.17 -10.18
N ALA A 73 2.97 -0.30 -9.20
CA ALA A 73 2.51 -1.09 -8.08
C ALA A 73 2.90 -0.42 -6.76
N LEU A 74 1.92 -0.19 -5.89
CA LEU A 74 2.12 0.29 -4.53
C LEU A 74 1.84 -0.85 -3.55
N ALA A 75 2.88 -1.42 -2.96
CA ALA A 75 2.77 -2.33 -1.82
C ALA A 75 2.60 -1.52 -0.54
N VAL A 76 1.58 -1.81 0.27
CA VAL A 76 1.35 -1.16 1.56
C VAL A 76 1.28 -2.21 2.65
N MET A 77 1.95 -1.93 3.76
CA MET A 77 1.86 -2.73 4.98
C MET A 77 1.61 -1.81 6.17
N VAL A 78 0.64 -2.18 6.99
CA VAL A 78 0.45 -1.62 8.33
C VAL A 78 0.73 -2.71 9.35
N GLU A 79 1.57 -2.40 10.33
CA GLU A 79 1.92 -3.29 11.42
C GLU A 79 1.47 -2.69 12.76
N ARG A 80 0.62 -3.44 13.48
CA ARG A 80 0.07 -3.11 14.81
C ARG A 80 -0.54 -1.71 14.92
N SER A 81 -1.17 -1.19 13.85
CA SER A 81 -1.68 0.18 13.72
C SER A 81 -0.63 1.29 13.98
N ALA A 82 0.64 0.93 14.12
CA ALA A 82 1.68 1.81 14.63
C ALA A 82 2.75 2.10 13.57
N ASN A 83 3.04 1.15 12.69
CA ASN A 83 4.02 1.33 11.62
C ASN A 83 3.37 1.21 10.25
N LEU A 84 3.58 2.22 9.41
CA LEU A 84 3.25 2.18 7.99
C LEU A 84 4.53 1.99 7.19
N ARG A 85 4.53 1.02 6.28
CA ARG A 85 5.55 0.86 5.25
C ARG A 85 4.89 0.80 3.88
N PHE A 86 5.53 1.38 2.88
CA PHE A 86 5.14 1.15 1.50
C PHE A 86 6.33 1.04 0.56
N ALA A 87 6.17 0.34 -0.55
CA ALA A 87 7.12 0.31 -1.63
C ALA A 87 6.40 0.58 -2.95
N LEU A 88 6.95 1.51 -3.73
CA LEU A 88 6.39 1.94 -5.00
C LEU A 88 7.30 1.48 -6.13
N TYR A 89 6.75 0.66 -7.01
CA TYR A 89 7.42 0.17 -8.20
C TYR A 89 6.76 0.73 -9.45
N LYS A 90 7.55 0.87 -10.52
CA LYS A 90 7.07 1.08 -11.88
C LYS A 90 7.85 0.18 -12.81
N ASN A 91 7.15 -0.72 -13.50
CA ASN A 91 7.74 -1.58 -14.53
C ASN A 91 8.91 -2.42 -13.98
N GLY A 92 8.80 -2.90 -12.73
CA GLY A 92 9.86 -3.63 -12.03
C GLY A 92 10.96 -2.76 -11.42
N ILE A 93 10.91 -1.43 -11.51
CA ILE A 93 11.91 -0.54 -10.93
C ILE A 93 11.37 0.04 -9.62
N LEU A 94 12.11 -0.10 -8.52
CA LEU A 94 11.79 0.54 -7.24
C LEU A 94 12.00 2.05 -7.37
N LEU A 95 10.93 2.83 -7.23
CA LEU A 95 10.97 4.29 -7.26
C LEU A 95 11.14 4.89 -5.86
N ASP A 96 10.45 4.30 -4.88
CA ASP A 96 10.47 4.74 -3.50
C ASP A 96 10.14 3.60 -2.52
N GLU A 97 10.74 3.63 -1.34
CA GLU A 97 10.42 2.76 -0.22
C GLU A 97 10.33 3.63 1.03
N TYR A 98 9.17 3.62 1.68
CA TYR A 98 8.89 4.41 2.87
C TYR A 98 8.73 3.51 4.09
N ALA A 99 9.25 3.98 5.22
CA ALA A 99 8.93 3.43 6.53
C ALA A 99 8.73 4.57 7.54
N LEU A 100 7.57 4.57 8.19
CA LEU A 100 7.23 5.50 9.27
C LEU A 100 8.17 5.31 10.47
N HIS A 101 8.38 4.05 10.86
CA HIS A 101 9.32 3.63 11.90
C HIS A 101 10.28 2.57 11.32
N PRO A 102 11.48 2.97 10.87
CA PRO A 102 12.42 2.06 10.21
C PRO A 102 12.89 0.90 11.09
N ASP A 103 13.01 1.14 12.40
CA ASP A 103 13.54 0.19 13.39
C ASP A 103 12.41 -0.37 14.28
N PHE A 104 11.17 -0.41 13.77
CA PHE A 104 10.01 -0.90 14.51
C PHE A 104 10.29 -2.28 15.14
N PRO A 105 9.98 -2.51 16.43
CA PRO A 105 9.08 -1.73 17.29
C PRO A 105 9.66 -0.44 17.90
N ASP A 106 10.93 -0.09 17.65
CA ASP A 106 11.44 1.21 18.06
C ASP A 106 10.94 2.33 17.13
N CYS A 107 10.20 3.28 17.71
CA CYS A 107 9.64 4.45 17.03
C CYS A 107 10.51 5.71 17.20
N SER A 108 11.72 5.60 17.75
CA SER A 108 12.61 6.73 18.05
C SER A 108 13.17 7.43 16.80
N ARG A 109 13.36 6.68 15.72
CA ARG A 109 13.91 7.19 14.47
C ARG A 109 12.83 7.86 13.60
N PRO A 110 13.19 8.96 12.91
CA PRO A 110 12.29 9.61 11.98
C PRO A 110 11.96 8.69 10.79
N PRO A 111 10.87 8.99 10.07
CA PRO A 111 10.54 8.29 8.84
C PRO A 111 11.67 8.36 7.80
N VAL A 112 11.75 7.34 6.96
CA VAL A 112 12.67 7.29 5.80
C VAL A 112 11.87 7.07 4.52
N GLY A 113 12.41 7.54 3.39
CA GLY A 113 11.74 7.47 2.09
C GLY A 113 10.61 8.49 1.96
N GLY A 114 9.54 8.15 1.24
CA GLY A 114 8.39 9.05 1.08
C GLY A 114 8.73 10.26 0.24
N LYS A 115 9.33 10.01 -0.93
CA LYS A 115 9.77 11.04 -1.88
C LYS A 115 8.54 11.67 -2.53
N THR A 116 8.18 12.85 -2.05
CA THR A 116 7.00 13.58 -2.53
C THR A 116 7.02 13.82 -4.03
N GLU A 117 8.18 14.07 -4.64
CA GLU A 117 8.33 14.23 -6.09
C GLU A 117 7.98 12.97 -6.90
N VAL A 118 8.09 11.78 -6.29
CA VAL A 118 7.74 10.51 -6.93
C VAL A 118 6.24 10.24 -6.81
N LEU A 119 5.63 10.58 -5.69
CA LEU A 119 4.20 10.35 -5.43
C LEU A 119 3.30 11.39 -6.08
N LEU A 120 3.72 12.67 -6.10
CA LEU A 120 2.90 13.79 -6.56
C LEU A 120 2.29 13.57 -7.96
N PRO A 121 3.01 13.03 -8.97
CA PRO A 121 2.43 12.76 -10.29
C PRO A 121 1.32 11.70 -10.30
N LEU A 122 1.18 10.92 -9.23
CA LEU A 122 0.16 9.87 -9.07
C LEU A 122 -1.06 10.33 -8.29
N THR A 123 -1.02 11.56 -7.76
CA THR A 123 -2.08 12.09 -6.93
C THR A 123 -3.17 12.78 -7.73
N ILE A 124 -4.34 12.93 -7.11
CA ILE A 124 -5.46 13.70 -7.63
C ILE A 124 -5.05 15.16 -7.86
N GLU A 125 -5.69 15.78 -8.86
CA GLU A 125 -5.50 17.19 -9.19
C GLU A 125 -5.72 18.07 -7.96
N GLY A 126 -4.86 19.09 -7.80
CA GLY A 126 -4.90 20.01 -6.67
C GLY A 126 -4.09 19.57 -5.44
N THR A 127 -3.60 18.32 -5.39
CA THR A 127 -2.67 17.89 -4.35
C THR A 127 -1.35 18.64 -4.47
N SER A 128 -0.87 19.23 -3.37
CA SER A 128 0.40 19.93 -3.36
C SER A 128 1.52 19.08 -2.76
N LYS A 129 2.78 19.42 -3.08
CA LYS A 129 3.96 18.85 -2.41
C LYS A 129 3.87 19.00 -0.89
N LYS A 130 3.35 20.14 -0.41
CA LYS A 130 3.21 20.42 1.02
C LYS A 130 2.24 19.45 1.70
N ASP A 131 1.16 19.04 1.03
CA ASP A 131 0.19 18.11 1.60
C ASP A 131 0.80 16.73 1.84
N LEU A 132 1.58 16.24 0.86
CA LEU A 132 2.32 14.98 0.97
C LEU A 132 3.45 15.06 2.01
N ASP A 133 4.18 16.17 2.06
CA ASP A 133 5.22 16.39 3.08
C ASP A 133 4.62 16.40 4.49
N ILE A 134 3.48 17.05 4.71
CA ILE A 134 2.75 17.03 6.00
C ILE A 134 2.26 15.61 6.35
N LEU A 135 1.92 14.80 5.35
CA LEU A 135 1.45 13.45 5.57
C LEU A 135 2.59 12.50 5.98
N LEU A 136 3.69 12.50 5.23
CA LEU A 136 4.76 11.51 5.32
C LEU A 136 5.91 11.94 6.24
N HIS A 137 6.09 13.24 6.44
CA HIS A 137 7.20 13.82 7.20
C HIS A 137 6.67 14.76 8.28
N PRO A 138 5.85 14.28 9.24
CA PRO A 138 5.27 15.14 10.27
C PRO A 138 6.38 15.86 11.05
N GLY A 139 6.28 17.19 11.12
CA GLY A 139 7.28 17.98 11.81
C GLY A 139 7.20 17.78 13.33
N LYS A 140 8.30 17.97 14.06
CA LYS A 140 8.32 17.92 15.54
C LYS A 140 7.31 18.87 16.22
N LYS A 141 6.81 19.88 15.49
CA LYS A 141 5.80 20.84 15.95
C LYS A 141 4.37 20.34 15.80
N ASP A 142 4.13 19.36 14.92
CA ASP A 142 2.83 18.75 14.72
C ASP A 142 2.62 17.74 15.85
N LYS A 143 2.01 18.20 16.95
CA LYS A 143 1.67 17.36 18.12
C LYS A 143 0.61 16.28 17.82
N VAL A 144 0.21 16.13 16.56
CA VAL A 144 -0.79 15.16 16.13
C VAL A 144 -0.06 13.86 15.83
N GLN A 145 -0.04 12.94 16.80
CA GLN A 145 0.26 11.54 16.52
C GLN A 145 -0.86 11.00 15.61
N ARG A 146 -0.53 10.73 14.35
CA ARG A 146 -1.40 9.98 13.44
C ARG A 146 -1.00 8.52 13.53
N ASP A 147 -1.97 7.64 13.74
CA ASP A 147 -1.74 6.21 13.63
C ASP A 147 -1.46 5.81 12.17
N ALA A 148 -0.83 4.65 11.97
CA ALA A 148 -0.39 4.20 10.65
C ALA A 148 -1.55 3.99 9.67
N GLU A 149 -2.73 3.61 10.15
CA GLU A 149 -3.91 3.40 9.32
C GLU A 149 -4.44 4.73 8.80
N SER A 150 -4.50 5.75 9.65
CA SER A 150 -4.87 7.11 9.27
C SER A 150 -3.95 7.68 8.19
N ILE A 151 -2.64 7.40 8.27
CA ILE A 151 -1.68 7.81 7.25
C ILE A 151 -1.93 7.06 5.93
N ALA A 152 -2.11 5.73 5.98
CA ALA A 152 -2.42 4.92 4.80
C ALA A 152 -3.72 5.39 4.11
N GLN A 153 -4.74 5.72 4.90
CA GLN A 153 -6.04 6.21 4.42
C GLN A 153 -5.96 7.58 3.76
N ALA A 154 -5.17 8.49 4.33
CA ALA A 154 -4.91 9.80 3.73
C ALA A 154 -4.08 9.68 2.45
N LEU A 155 -3.09 8.78 2.41
CA LEU A 155 -2.34 8.47 1.19
C LEU A 155 -3.28 7.95 0.10
N ALA A 156 -4.18 7.02 0.43
CA ALA A 156 -5.16 6.51 -0.51
C ALA A 156 -6.09 7.60 -1.05
N HIS A 157 -6.50 8.55 -0.21
CA HIS A 157 -7.28 9.71 -0.67
C HIS A 157 -6.53 10.49 -1.75
N PHE A 158 -5.25 10.84 -1.51
CA PHE A 158 -4.45 11.55 -2.50
C PHE A 158 -4.26 10.75 -3.78
N LEU A 159 -4.19 9.41 -3.72
CA LEU A 159 -4.01 8.56 -4.90
C LEU A 159 -5.32 8.17 -5.61
N ALA A 160 -6.47 8.72 -5.21
CA ALA A 160 -7.79 8.27 -5.68
C ALA A 160 -8.07 6.77 -5.44
N LEU A 161 -7.42 6.17 -4.45
CA LEU A 161 -7.66 4.81 -4.00
C LEU A 161 -8.85 4.79 -3.02
N PRO A 162 -9.82 3.87 -3.18
CA PRO A 162 -10.89 3.72 -2.21
C PRO A 162 -10.32 3.43 -0.80
N ARG A 163 -10.67 4.26 0.19
CA ARG A 163 -10.18 4.14 1.58
C ARG A 163 -10.33 2.74 2.17
N ALA A 164 -11.44 2.07 1.86
CA ALA A 164 -11.67 0.70 2.30
C ALA A 164 -10.59 -0.25 1.78
N GLN A 165 -10.17 -0.12 0.51
CA GLN A 165 -9.21 -1.03 -0.11
C GLN A 165 -7.81 -0.93 0.49
N VAL A 166 -7.34 0.26 0.85
CA VAL A 166 -6.02 0.40 1.51
C VAL A 166 -6.03 -0.07 2.97
N SER A 167 -7.19 -0.05 3.63
CA SER A 167 -7.31 -0.27 5.09
C SER A 167 -7.63 -1.72 5.46
N MET A 168 -7.46 -2.65 4.53
CA MET A 168 -7.81 -4.04 4.74
C MET A 168 -6.75 -4.97 4.18
N GLY A 169 -6.72 -6.16 4.76
CA GLY A 169 -5.85 -7.27 4.41
C GLY A 169 -6.64 -8.47 3.92
N PHE A 170 -5.94 -9.51 3.52
CA PHE A 170 -6.58 -10.77 3.11
C PHE A 170 -7.45 -11.35 4.24
N ASN A 171 -6.97 -11.32 5.48
CA ASN A 171 -7.68 -11.89 6.63
C ASN A 171 -8.97 -11.12 6.96
N HIS A 172 -8.96 -9.79 6.85
CA HIS A 172 -10.13 -8.93 7.05
C HIS A 172 -11.26 -9.25 6.04
N LEU A 173 -10.88 -9.55 4.80
CA LEU A 173 -11.83 -9.91 3.74
C LEU A 173 -12.46 -11.29 3.97
N LYS A 174 -11.81 -12.18 4.73
CA LYS A 174 -12.35 -13.50 5.08
C LYS A 174 -13.47 -13.35 6.10
N GLU A 175 -13.26 -12.53 7.13
CA GLU A 175 -14.23 -12.27 8.19
C GLU A 175 -15.51 -11.61 7.65
N ALA A 176 -15.36 -10.62 6.74
CA ALA A 176 -16.50 -9.96 6.11
C ALA A 176 -17.39 -10.91 5.26
N GLN A 177 -16.84 -12.04 4.79
CA GLN A 177 -17.58 -13.05 4.04
C GLN A 177 -18.18 -14.16 4.93
N ALA A 178 -17.61 -14.40 6.12
CA ALA A 178 -18.08 -15.41 7.06
C ALA A 178 -19.27 -14.95 7.93
N GLY A 179 -19.55 -13.64 7.96
CA GLY A 179 -20.68 -13.04 8.67
C GLY A 179 -21.96 -12.87 7.83
N ARG A 180 -22.06 -13.55 6.68
CA ARG A 180 -23.26 -13.64 5.83
C ARG A 180 -23.73 -15.08 5.74
#